data_AF-A0A9P0PJF1-F1
#
_entry.id   AF-A0A9P0PJF1-F1
#
_cell.length_a   1.000
_cell.length_b   1.000
_cell.length_c   1.000
_cell.angle_alpha   90.00
_cell.angle_beta   90.00
_cell.angle_gamma   90.00
#
_symmetry.space_group_name_H-M   'P 1'
#
loop_
_entity.id
_entity.type
_entity.pdbx_description
1 polymer ?
#
loop_
_entity_poly.entity_id
_entity_poly.type
_entity_poly.pdbx_seq_one_letter_code
_entity_poly.pdbx_strand_id
1 'polypeptide(L)'
;MMEDQKIEWLELLPKKLGEELDQEYLKNLVLDDTLLNVYRYLQTIAVGLEQMTWDQEDRNGDFINEFRVMEQQLRSVLCELQNTMCEKSIPIQYNVQRDVMKDEYRRDKDATSISPRDWIIFREYMNTLEYVLQTFRHLKERL
;
A
#
# COMPACT_ATOMS: atom_id res chain seq x y z
N MET A 1 -12.40 -7.66 -18.53
CA MET A 1 -11.03 -8.14 -18.26
C MET A 1 -10.18 -6.91 -17.97
N MET A 2 -9.93 -6.60 -16.69
CA MET A 2 -9.14 -5.45 -16.22
C MET A 2 -7.76 -5.92 -15.72
N GLU A 3 -7.14 -6.88 -16.42
CA GLU A 3 -5.90 -7.52 -15.93
C GLU A 3 -4.66 -6.62 -16.08
N ASP A 4 -4.70 -5.59 -16.93
CA ASP A 4 -3.52 -4.79 -17.30
C ASP A 4 -3.60 -3.29 -16.96
N GLN A 5 -4.59 -2.84 -16.21
CA GLN A 5 -4.62 -1.43 -15.79
C GLN A 5 -3.63 -1.19 -14.65
N LYS A 6 -2.51 -0.56 -15.02
CA LYS A 6 -1.48 -0.06 -14.11
C LYS A 6 -1.68 1.44 -13.89
N ILE A 7 -1.58 1.86 -12.63
CA ILE A 7 -1.47 3.27 -12.27
C ILE A 7 0.02 3.59 -12.10
N GLU A 8 0.50 4.62 -12.80
CA GLU A 8 1.94 4.93 -12.92
C GLU A 8 2.65 5.09 -11.56
N TRP A 9 1.97 5.69 -10.59
CA TRP A 9 2.53 6.02 -9.28
C TRP A 9 2.37 4.91 -8.23
N LEU A 10 1.65 3.82 -8.54
CA LEU A 10 1.59 2.65 -7.66
C LEU A 10 2.78 1.73 -7.98
N GLU A 11 3.58 1.47 -6.94
CA GLU A 11 4.68 0.51 -7.04
C GLU A 11 4.14 -0.91 -7.25
N LEU A 12 4.74 -1.66 -8.19
CA LEU A 12 4.38 -3.04 -8.45
C LEU A 12 5.17 -3.98 -7.55
N LEU A 13 4.45 -4.85 -6.85
CA LEU A 13 5.04 -5.91 -6.05
C LEU A 13 5.44 -7.10 -6.94
N PRO A 14 6.40 -7.94 -6.52
CA PRO A 14 6.83 -9.12 -7.27
C PRO A 14 5.84 -10.30 -7.15
N LYS A 15 4.54 -9.99 -7.05
CA LYS A 15 3.42 -10.92 -6.98
C LYS A 15 2.12 -10.22 -7.38
N LYS A 16 1.12 -10.99 -7.78
CA LYS A 16 -0.26 -10.52 -7.87
C LYS A 16 -1.04 -10.88 -6.61
N LEU A 17 -2.22 -10.28 -6.49
CA LEU A 17 -3.16 -10.58 -5.40
C LEU A 17 -3.56 -12.07 -5.45
N GLY A 18 -3.51 -12.73 -4.29
CA GLY A 18 -3.82 -14.15 -4.14
C GLY A 18 -2.68 -15.10 -4.54
N GLU A 19 -1.56 -14.59 -5.05
CA GLU A 19 -0.38 -15.42 -5.34
C GLU A 19 0.55 -15.49 -4.11
N GLU A 20 1.31 -16.57 -4.01
CA GLU A 20 2.41 -16.68 -3.05
C GLU A 20 3.67 -16.04 -3.63
N LEU A 21 4.48 -15.40 -2.79
CA LEU A 21 5.81 -14.93 -3.17
C LEU A 21 6.67 -16.12 -3.60
N ASP A 22 7.47 -15.87 -4.64
CA ASP A 22 8.48 -16.82 -5.07
C ASP A 22 9.43 -17.18 -3.90
N GLN A 23 9.75 -18.46 -3.77
CA GLN A 23 10.54 -18.95 -2.64
C GLN A 23 11.99 -18.45 -2.70
N GLU A 24 12.53 -18.23 -3.89
CA GLU A 24 13.87 -17.67 -4.04
C GLU A 24 13.88 -16.18 -3.70
N TYR A 25 12.81 -15.45 -4.06
CA TYR A 25 12.60 -14.09 -3.57
C TYR A 25 12.59 -14.03 -2.04
N LEU A 26 11.80 -14.89 -1.39
CA LEU A 26 11.67 -14.93 0.08
C LEU A 26 13.01 -15.19 0.78
N LYS A 27 13.80 -16.16 0.31
CA LYS A 27 15.12 -16.49 0.90
C LYS A 27 16.08 -15.31 0.87
N ASN A 28 16.00 -14.47 -0.15
CA ASN A 28 16.87 -13.32 -0.35
C ASN A 28 16.43 -12.07 0.45
N LEU A 29 15.33 -12.14 1.20
CA LEU A 29 14.90 -11.05 2.06
C LEU A 29 15.89 -10.80 3.21
N VAL A 30 16.22 -9.52 3.39
CA VAL A 30 16.96 -8.99 4.54
C VAL A 30 16.00 -8.14 5.35
N LEU A 31 15.97 -8.32 6.68
CA LEU A 31 14.98 -7.68 7.56
C LEU A 31 14.97 -6.15 7.42
N ASP A 32 16.15 -5.52 7.47
CA ASP A 32 16.26 -4.06 7.46
C ASP A 32 15.79 -3.47 6.12
N ASP A 33 16.19 -4.08 5.01
CA ASP A 33 15.71 -3.72 3.66
C ASP A 33 14.21 -3.98 3.51
N THR A 34 13.70 -5.05 4.11
CA THR A 34 12.27 -5.39 4.07
C THR A 34 11.45 -4.37 4.83
N LEU A 35 11.90 -3.92 6.01
CA LEU A 35 11.25 -2.86 6.78
C LEU A 35 11.16 -1.56 5.96
N LEU A 36 12.27 -1.14 5.33
CA LEU A 36 12.31 0.06 4.49
C LEU A 36 11.39 -0.04 3.27
N ASN A 37 11.44 -1.18 2.56
CA ASN A 37 10.62 -1.39 1.37
C ASN A 37 9.12 -1.45 1.72
N VAL A 38 8.75 -2.21 2.75
CA VAL A 38 7.36 -2.29 3.21
C VAL A 38 6.86 -0.92 3.66
N TYR A 39 7.65 -0.17 4.43
CA TYR A 39 7.27 1.17 4.86
C TYR A 39 6.98 2.08 3.67
N ARG A 40 7.84 2.07 2.65
CA ARG A 40 7.62 2.82 1.40
C ARG A 40 6.34 2.39 0.69
N TYR A 41 6.14 1.09 0.47
CA TYR A 41 4.95 0.57 -0.21
C TYR A 41 3.65 0.96 0.52
N LEU A 42 3.62 0.82 1.84
CA LEU A 42 2.45 1.17 2.64
C LEU A 42 2.22 2.69 2.68
N GLN A 43 3.25 3.53 2.64
CA GLN A 43 3.08 4.98 2.49
C GLN A 43 2.46 5.33 1.13
N THR A 44 2.93 4.72 0.03
CA THR A 44 2.36 4.91 -1.31
C THR A 44 0.89 4.49 -1.35
N ILE A 45 0.57 3.34 -0.75
CA ILE A 45 -0.81 2.87 -0.62
C ILE A 45 -1.68 3.78 0.25
N ALA A 46 -1.13 4.35 1.33
CA ALA A 46 -1.85 5.29 2.20
C ALA A 46 -2.29 6.54 1.43
N VAL A 47 -1.47 7.04 0.50
CA VAL A 47 -1.83 8.17 -0.37
C VAL A 47 -3.03 7.82 -1.26
N GLY A 48 -3.06 6.61 -1.82
CA GLY A 48 -4.17 6.13 -2.64
C GLY A 48 -5.45 5.92 -1.84
N LEU A 49 -5.33 5.29 -0.67
CA LEU A 49 -6.46 5.03 0.21
C LEU A 49 -7.09 6.33 0.73
N GLU A 50 -6.26 7.31 1.06
CA GLU A 50 -6.71 8.68 1.39
C GLU A 50 -7.57 9.30 0.30
N GLN A 51 -7.12 9.18 -0.96
CA GLN A 51 -7.90 9.70 -2.08
C GLN A 51 -9.23 8.94 -2.22
N MET A 52 -9.24 7.61 -2.12
CA MET A 52 -10.48 6.83 -2.17
C MET A 52 -11.49 7.25 -1.10
N THR A 53 -11.04 7.53 0.12
CA THR A 53 -11.92 7.98 1.20
C THR A 53 -12.51 9.36 0.89
N TRP A 54 -11.71 10.30 0.37
CA TRP A 54 -12.22 11.59 -0.09
C TRP A 54 -13.25 11.45 -1.21
N ASP A 55 -13.03 10.54 -2.16
CA ASP A 55 -13.98 10.29 -3.24
C ASP A 55 -15.30 9.68 -2.75
N GLN A 56 -15.24 8.82 -1.73
CA GLN A 56 -16.44 8.30 -1.05
C GLN A 56 -17.17 9.39 -0.26
N GLU A 57 -16.43 10.28 0.41
CA GLU A 57 -16.99 11.44 1.11
C GLU A 57 -17.74 12.38 0.17
N ASP A 58 -17.10 12.78 -0.94
CA ASP A 58 -17.66 13.71 -1.92
C ASP A 58 -18.92 13.15 -2.61
N ARG A 59 -19.01 11.83 -2.73
CA ARG A 59 -20.12 11.12 -3.38
C ARG A 59 -21.17 10.60 -2.40
N ASN A 60 -20.96 10.79 -1.10
CA ASN A 60 -21.77 10.18 -0.04
C ASN A 60 -21.94 8.65 -0.25
N GLY A 61 -20.81 7.97 -0.52
CA GLY A 61 -20.76 6.55 -0.81
C GLY A 61 -20.97 5.67 0.41
N ASP A 62 -21.41 4.44 0.16
CA ASP A 62 -21.90 3.52 1.21
C ASP A 62 -20.78 2.97 2.13
N PHE A 63 -19.51 3.07 1.72
CA PHE A 63 -18.38 2.42 2.38
C PHE A 63 -17.39 3.38 3.07
N ILE A 64 -17.79 4.65 3.24
CA ILE A 64 -16.95 5.69 3.84
C ILE A 64 -16.37 5.29 5.21
N ASN A 65 -17.15 4.62 6.06
CA ASN A 65 -16.71 4.26 7.39
C ASN A 65 -15.65 3.16 7.36
N GLU A 66 -15.82 2.18 6.47
CA GLU A 66 -14.87 1.10 6.24
C GLU A 66 -13.53 1.65 5.77
N PHE A 67 -13.52 2.57 4.80
CA PHE A 67 -12.28 3.18 4.32
C PHE A 67 -11.57 4.02 5.39
N ARG A 68 -12.31 4.78 6.20
CA ARG A 68 -11.74 5.50 7.36
C ARG A 68 -11.09 4.57 8.38
N VAL A 69 -11.73 3.43 8.67
CA VAL A 69 -11.17 2.40 9.55
C VAL A 69 -9.89 1.82 8.95
N MET A 70 -9.90 1.51 7.64
CA MET A 70 -8.72 0.98 6.95
C MET A 70 -7.55 1.98 6.98
N GLU A 71 -7.80 3.27 6.76
CA GLU A 71 -6.76 4.31 6.88
C GLU A 71 -6.15 4.36 8.27
N GLN A 72 -6.99 4.31 9.30
CA GLN A 72 -6.52 4.33 10.69
C GLN A 72 -5.67 3.10 11.02
N GLN A 73 -6.07 1.93 10.53
CA GLN A 73 -5.32 0.69 10.70
C GLN A 73 -3.98 0.76 9.96
N LEU A 74 -3.98 1.20 8.71
CA LEU A 74 -2.77 1.37 7.91
C LEU A 74 -1.80 2.37 8.57
N ARG A 75 -2.30 3.49 9.08
CA ARG A 75 -1.52 4.46 9.84
C ARG A 75 -0.88 3.84 11.08
N SER A 76 -1.62 3.00 11.80
CA SER A 76 -1.07 2.29 12.97
C SER A 76 0.08 1.37 12.57
N VAL A 77 -0.07 0.59 11.49
CA VAL A 77 0.99 -0.28 10.97
C VAL A 77 2.22 0.53 10.54
N LEU A 78 2.04 1.65 9.86
CA LEU A 78 3.15 2.55 9.50
C LEU A 78 3.90 3.07 10.73
N CYS A 79 3.19 3.45 11.79
CA CYS A 79 3.82 3.86 13.04
C CYS A 79 4.64 2.74 13.68
N GLU A 80 4.12 1.51 13.72
CA GLU A 80 4.84 0.35 14.27
C GLU A 80 6.11 0.04 13.47
N LEU A 81 6.05 0.10 12.14
CA LEU A 81 7.22 -0.07 11.27
C LEU A 81 8.26 1.03 11.52
N GLN A 82 7.82 2.28 11.63
CA GLN A 82 8.71 3.40 11.92
C GLN A 82 9.37 3.27 13.30
N ASN A 83 8.62 2.90 14.33
CA ASN A 83 9.16 2.66 15.67
C ASN A 83 10.18 1.53 15.66
N THR A 84 9.87 0.42 14.98
CA THR A 84 10.79 -0.72 14.82
C THR A 84 12.09 -0.30 14.13
N MET A 85 12.01 0.50 13.06
CA MET A 85 13.20 1.03 12.38
C MET A 85 14.02 1.96 13.28
N CYS A 86 13.37 2.83 14.06
CA CYS A 86 14.02 3.68 15.05
C CYS A 86 14.78 2.85 16.11
N GLU A 87 14.14 1.83 16.68
CA GLU A 87 14.76 0.94 17.68
C GLU A 87 15.98 0.20 17.11
N LYS A 88 15.90 -0.22 15.85
CA LYS A 88 17.00 -0.87 15.13
C LYS A 88 18.05 0.09 14.56
N SER A 89 17.88 1.40 14.75
CA SER A 89 18.74 2.44 14.17
C SER A 89 18.84 2.37 12.64
N ILE A 90 17.76 1.95 11.98
CA ILE A 90 17.66 1.92 10.51
C ILE A 90 17.24 3.31 10.03
N PRO A 91 18.07 4.02 9.24
CA PRO A 91 17.73 5.35 8.78
C PRO A 91 16.67 5.31 7.68
N ILE A 92 15.54 5.98 7.92
CA ILE A 92 14.52 6.23 6.88
C ILE A 92 15.09 7.26 5.90
N GLN A 93 15.47 6.80 4.71
CA GLN A 93 16.12 7.65 3.70
C GLN A 93 15.15 8.59 2.99
N TYR A 94 13.90 8.14 2.78
CA TYR A 94 12.89 8.89 2.05
C TYR A 94 11.50 8.53 2.57
N ASN A 95 10.66 9.54 2.76
CA ASN A 95 9.23 9.39 3.04
C ASN A 95 8.45 9.73 1.78
N VAL A 96 7.55 8.83 1.38
CA VAL A 96 6.64 9.11 0.25
C VAL A 96 5.79 10.32 0.60
N GLN A 97 5.82 11.30 -0.30
CA GLN A 97 5.04 12.52 -0.19
C GLN A 97 3.69 12.34 -0.91
N ARG A 98 2.69 13.14 -0.53
CA ARG A 98 1.34 13.10 -1.13
C ARG A 98 1.33 13.36 -2.64
N ASP A 99 2.33 14.05 -3.16
CA ASP A 99 2.47 14.39 -4.58
C ASP A 99 2.88 13.20 -5.46
N VAL A 100 3.19 12.03 -4.87
CA VAL A 100 3.36 10.77 -5.60
C VAL A 100 2.14 10.49 -6.48
N MET A 101 0.94 10.80 -5.98
CA MET A 101 -0.29 10.84 -6.77
C MET A 101 -0.49 12.24 -7.35
N LYS A 102 -0.16 12.40 -8.64
CA LYS A 102 -0.31 13.66 -9.37
C LYS A 102 -1.76 14.17 -9.31
N ASP A 103 -1.92 15.49 -9.29
CA ASP A 103 -3.22 16.18 -9.22
C ASP A 103 -4.23 15.74 -10.28
N GLU A 104 -3.77 15.35 -11.47
CA GLU A 104 -4.62 14.83 -12.55
C GLU A 104 -5.44 13.62 -12.13
N TYR A 105 -4.86 12.74 -11.30
CA TYR A 105 -5.55 11.58 -10.75
C TYR A 105 -6.49 11.94 -9.59
N ARG A 106 -6.32 13.10 -8.96
CA ARG A 106 -7.10 13.56 -7.80
C ARG A 106 -8.31 14.42 -8.19
N ARG A 107 -8.18 15.18 -9.27
CA ARG A 107 -9.19 16.16 -9.72
C ARG A 107 -10.23 15.57 -10.67
N ASP A 108 -10.11 14.29 -11.00
CA ASP A 108 -11.15 13.60 -11.77
C ASP A 108 -12.45 13.65 -10.95
N LYS A 109 -13.57 13.90 -11.62
CA LYS A 109 -14.90 13.94 -10.99
C LYS A 109 -15.85 12.93 -11.62
N ASP A 110 -15.45 12.30 -12.71
CA ASP A 110 -16.27 11.32 -13.40
C ASP A 110 -16.27 9.99 -12.62
N ALA A 111 -17.47 9.47 -12.35
CA ALA A 111 -17.63 8.15 -11.72
C ALA A 111 -17.02 7.04 -12.59
N THR A 112 -17.08 7.18 -13.91
CA THR A 112 -16.56 6.17 -14.85
C THR A 112 -15.05 6.05 -14.83
N SER A 113 -14.32 7.09 -14.41
CA SER A 113 -12.86 7.06 -14.24
C SER A 113 -12.44 6.77 -12.80
N ILE A 114 -13.17 7.30 -11.81
CA ILE A 114 -12.85 7.12 -10.39
C ILE A 114 -13.08 5.68 -9.94
N SER A 115 -14.22 5.06 -10.30
CA SER A 115 -14.52 3.71 -9.82
C SER A 115 -13.48 2.66 -10.24
N PRO A 116 -12.99 2.64 -11.50
CA PRO A 116 -11.86 1.78 -11.88
C PRO A 116 -10.56 2.10 -11.14
N ARG A 117 -10.22 3.39 -10.97
CA ARG A 117 -9.02 3.81 -10.24
C ARG A 117 -9.06 3.32 -8.78
N ASP A 118 -10.17 3.54 -8.09
CA ASP A 118 -10.37 3.14 -6.70
C ASP A 118 -10.33 1.61 -6.55
N TRP A 119 -10.90 0.90 -7.51
CA TRP A 119 -10.81 -0.56 -7.54
C TRP A 119 -9.35 -1.04 -7.68
N ILE A 120 -8.54 -0.39 -8.53
CA ILE A 120 -7.11 -0.72 -8.66
C ILE A 120 -6.37 -0.43 -7.36
N ILE A 121 -6.59 0.74 -6.74
CA ILE A 121 -5.96 1.10 -5.47
C ILE A 121 -6.32 0.08 -4.38
N PHE A 122 -7.60 -0.29 -4.28
CA PHE A 122 -8.06 -1.30 -3.32
C PHE A 122 -7.43 -2.67 -3.56
N ARG A 123 -7.35 -3.11 -4.83
CA ARG A 123 -6.67 -4.35 -5.20
C ARG A 123 -5.20 -4.33 -4.78
N GLU A 124 -4.48 -3.24 -5.05
CA GLU A 124 -3.07 -3.12 -4.66
C GLU A 124 -2.88 -2.98 -3.16
N TYR A 125 -3.82 -2.36 -2.44
CA TYR A 125 -3.84 -2.37 -0.97
C TYR A 125 -3.88 -3.81 -0.44
N MET A 126 -4.83 -4.62 -0.94
CA MET A 126 -4.95 -6.03 -0.54
C MET A 126 -3.69 -6.83 -0.90
N ASN A 127 -3.14 -6.61 -2.11
CA ASN A 127 -1.91 -7.27 -2.57
C ASN A 127 -0.71 -6.93 -1.68
N THR A 128 -0.62 -5.67 -1.25
CA THR A 128 0.40 -5.17 -0.35
C THR A 128 0.28 -5.79 1.04
N LEU A 129 -0.93 -5.91 1.59
CA LEU A 129 -1.12 -6.59 2.87
C LEU A 129 -0.70 -8.07 2.83
N GLU A 130 -1.06 -8.79 1.76
CA GLU A 130 -0.60 -10.16 1.57
C GLU A 130 0.92 -10.25 1.48
N TYR A 131 1.55 -9.36 0.71
CA TYR A 131 3.00 -9.27 0.61
C TYR A 131 3.63 -9.08 1.99
N VAL A 132 3.16 -8.10 2.77
CA VAL A 132 3.65 -7.82 4.13
C VAL A 132 3.53 -9.05 5.03
N LEU A 133 2.39 -9.73 4.99
CA LEU A 133 2.19 -10.94 5.78
C LEU A 133 3.14 -12.06 5.38
N GLN A 134 3.30 -12.32 4.08
CA GLN A 134 4.19 -13.37 3.59
C GLN A 134 5.66 -13.05 3.92
N THR A 135 6.12 -11.81 3.70
CA THR A 135 7.51 -11.41 3.99
C THR A 135 7.84 -11.50 5.48
N PHE A 136 6.98 -10.97 6.36
CA PHE A 136 7.27 -10.98 7.80
C PHE A 136 7.05 -12.35 8.44
N ARG A 137 6.14 -13.19 7.93
CA ARG A 137 6.05 -14.60 8.36
C ARG A 137 7.34 -15.35 8.05
N HIS A 138 7.84 -15.22 6.81
CA HIS A 138 9.10 -15.85 6.42
C HIS A 138 10.28 -15.36 7.25
N LEU A 139 10.39 -14.05 7.48
CA LEU A 139 11.45 -13.48 8.31
C LEU A 139 11.36 -13.97 9.76
N LYS A 140 10.15 -14.06 10.33
CA LYS A 140 9.93 -14.56 11.69
C LYS A 140 10.37 -16.01 11.86
N GLU A 141 10.15 -16.86 10.87
CA GLU A 141 10.57 -18.26 10.90
C GLU A 141 12.10 -18.44 10.84
N ARG A 142 12.83 -17.39 10.45
CA ARG A 142 14.30 -17.37 10.35
C ARG A 142 15.01 -16.71 11.53
N LEU A 143 14.26 -16.09 12.45
CA LEU A 143 14.77 -15.50 13.69
C LEU A 143 14.85 -16.56 14.80
#